data_AF-A0A950QLV5-F1
#
_entry.id   AF-A0A950QLV5-F1
#
_cell.length_a   1.000
_cell.length_b   1.000
_cell.length_c   1.000
_cell.angle_alpha   90.00
_cell.angle_beta   90.00
_cell.angle_gamma   90.00
#
_symmetry.space_group_name_H-M   'P 1'
#
loop_
_entity.id
_entity.type
_entity.pdbx_description
1 polymer ?
#
loop_
_entity_poly.entity_id
_entity_poly.type
_entity_poly.pdbx_seq_one_letter_code
_entity_poly.pdbx_strand_id
1 'polypeptide(L)' 'MIAKFNAVAAEETRRVGARYVNITTVSRYAARNPKLTASDGLHPSPQMHGLWARLIYTTARPILGTRLH' A
#
# COMPACT_ATOMS: atom_id res chain seq x y z
N MET A 1 -7.75 -12.27 -11.07
CA MET A 1 -6.54 -12.91 -10.47
C MET A 1 -5.97 -12.07 -9.33
N ILE A 2 -5.61 -10.80 -9.55
CA ILE A 2 -5.02 -9.92 -8.51
C ILE A 2 -5.90 -9.75 -7.26
N ALA A 3 -7.23 -9.59 -7.40
CA ALA A 3 -8.11 -9.43 -6.23
C ALA A 3 -8.10 -10.66 -5.29
N LYS A 4 -8.05 -11.88 -5.85
CA LYS A 4 -7.96 -13.12 -5.07
C LYS A 4 -6.60 -13.23 -4.38
N PHE A 5 -5.52 -12.90 -5.09
CA PHE A 5 -4.18 -12.83 -4.50
C PHE A 5 -4.12 -11.87 -3.31
N ASN A 6 -4.67 -10.65 -3.47
CA ASN A 6 -4.69 -9.67 -2.40
C ASN A 6 -5.53 -10.12 -1.19
N ALA A 7 -6.63 -10.85 -1.43
CA ALA A 7 -7.44 -11.41 -0.35
C ALA A 7 -6.65 -12.45 0.47
N VAL A 8 -5.94 -13.36 -0.20
CA VAL A 8 -5.07 -14.35 0.45
C VAL A 8 -3.93 -13.66 1.19
N ALA A 9 -3.24 -12.70 0.56
CA ALA A 9 -2.17 -11.93 1.21
C ALA A 9 -2.65 -11.21 2.48
N ALA A 10 -3.85 -10.63 2.45
CA ALA A 10 -4.46 -9.99 3.61
C ALA A 10 -4.85 -10.99 4.71
N GLU A 11 -5.26 -12.20 4.34
CA GLU A 11 -5.52 -13.29 5.28
C GLU A 11 -4.25 -13.77 5.96
N GLU A 12 -3.22 -14.13 5.19
CA GLU A 12 -1.95 -14.61 5.73
C GLU A 12 -1.26 -13.56 6.61
N THR A 13 -1.34 -12.28 6.23
CA THR A 13 -0.81 -11.17 7.07
C THR A 13 -1.50 -11.10 8.42
N ARG A 14 -2.84 -11.28 8.46
CA ARG A 14 -3.60 -11.26 9.72
C ARG A 14 -3.31 -12.48 10.59
N ARG A 15 -3.07 -13.66 9.99
CA ARG A 15 -2.76 -14.91 10.71
C ARG A 15 -1.50 -14.78 11.57
N VAL A 16 -0.52 -13.99 11.13
CA VAL A 16 0.72 -13.75 11.88
C VAL A 16 0.65 -12.51 12.79
N GLY A 17 -0.54 -11.92 12.98
CA GLY A 17 -0.72 -10.72 13.81
C GLY A 17 -0.17 -9.42 13.21
N ALA A 18 0.22 -9.42 11.94
CA ALA A 18 0.71 -8.23 11.25
C ALA A 18 -0.44 -7.37 10.69
N ARG A 19 -0.16 -6.09 10.41
CA ARG A 19 -1.12 -5.17 9.80
C ARG A 19 -0.97 -5.16 8.28
N TYR A 20 -2.03 -5.55 7.57
CA TYR A 20 -2.08 -5.48 6.11
C TYR A 20 -2.47 -4.08 5.63
N VAL A 21 -1.72 -3.53 4.68
CA VAL A 21 -2.01 -2.23 4.06
C VAL A 21 -2.42 -2.43 2.59
N ASN A 22 -3.69 -2.22 2.29
CA ASN A 22 -4.20 -2.39 0.93
C ASN A 22 -3.88 -1.18 0.04
N ILE A 23 -2.74 -1.23 -0.66
CA ILE A 23 -2.35 -0.19 -1.63
C ILE A 23 -3.18 -0.22 -2.92
N THR A 24 -3.89 -1.32 -3.23
CA THR A 24 -4.63 -1.49 -4.50
C THR A 24 -5.67 -0.39 -4.70
N THR A 25 -6.33 0.04 -3.61
CA THR A 25 -7.35 1.10 -3.68
C THR A 25 -6.77 2.39 -4.22
N VAL A 26 -5.61 2.83 -3.74
CA VAL A 26 -4.96 4.05 -4.22
C VAL A 26 -4.26 3.83 -5.57
N SER A 27 -3.75 2.63 -5.83
CA SER A 27 -3.10 2.28 -7.10
C SER A 27 -4.03 2.35 -8.31
N ARG A 28 -5.35 2.10 -8.13
CA ARG A 28 -6.35 2.22 -9.20
C ARG A 28 -6.43 3.63 -9.81
N TYR A 29 -5.97 4.66 -9.12
CA TYR A 29 -5.96 6.01 -9.66
C TYR A 29 -4.98 6.19 -10.83
N ALA A 30 -3.99 5.31 -11.00
CA ALA A 30 -3.10 5.35 -12.17
C ALA A 30 -3.87 5.23 -13.50
N ALA A 31 -5.01 4.51 -13.52
CA ALA A 31 -5.84 4.38 -14.71
C ALA A 31 -6.40 5.72 -15.22
N ARG A 32 -6.50 6.73 -14.35
CA ARG A 32 -7.01 8.07 -14.66
C ARG A 32 -5.98 9.18 -14.47
N ASN A 33 -4.77 8.85 -14.04
CA ASN A 33 -3.71 9.81 -13.79
C ASN A 33 -2.37 9.23 -14.24
N PRO A 34 -1.95 9.53 -15.48
CA PRO A 34 -0.69 9.02 -16.04
C PRO A 34 0.55 9.39 -15.22
N LYS A 35 0.49 10.48 -14.43
CA LYS A 35 1.59 10.89 -13.54
C LYS A 35 1.85 9.88 -12.41
N LEU A 36 0.97 8.90 -12.22
CA LEU A 36 1.13 7.85 -11.22
C LEU A 36 1.87 6.62 -11.77
N THR A 37 2.11 6.53 -13.07
CA THR A 37 2.93 5.49 -13.72
C THR A 37 4.27 6.10 -14.13
N ALA A 38 5.35 5.32 -14.02
CA ALA A 38 6.69 5.72 -14.45
C ALA A 38 6.79 5.78 -15.99
N SER A 39 7.91 6.31 -16.49
CA SER A 39 8.14 6.49 -17.93
C SER A 39 8.20 5.19 -18.74
N ASP A 40 8.42 4.05 -18.08
CA ASP A 40 8.38 2.72 -18.71
C ASP A 40 6.95 2.18 -18.96
N GLY A 41 5.92 2.93 -18.54
CA GLY A 41 4.52 2.56 -18.74
C GLY A 41 4.05 1.38 -17.89
N LEU A 42 4.88 0.85 -16.99
CA LEU A 42 4.59 -0.33 -16.18
C LEU A 42 4.72 -0.05 -14.68
N HIS A 43 5.81 0.57 -14.26
CA HIS A 43 6.12 0.70 -12.84
C HIS A 43 5.38 1.87 -12.19
N PRO A 44 5.16 1.82 -10.86
CA PRO A 44 4.68 2.96 -10.09
C PRO A 44 5.68 4.13 -10.18
N SER A 45 5.17 5.34 -10.39
CA SER A 45 5.96 6.56 -10.28
C SER A 45 6.39 6.87 -8.83
N PRO A 46 7.37 7.77 -8.61
CA PRO A 46 7.67 8.30 -7.28
C PRO A 46 6.45 8.88 -6.55
N GLN A 47 5.52 9.51 -7.30
CA GLN A 47 4.28 10.05 -6.77
C GLN A 47 3.36 8.95 -6.23
N MET A 48 3.28 7.80 -6.92
CA MET A 48 2.55 6.62 -6.46
C MET A 48 3.19 6.03 -5.20
N HIS A 49 4.52 5.90 -5.16
CA HIS A 49 5.23 5.47 -3.96
C HIS A 49 4.96 6.40 -2.77
N GLY A 50 4.89 7.72 -2.99
CA GLY A 50 4.51 8.67 -1.95
C GLY A 50 3.08 8.46 -1.42
N LEU A 51 2.14 8.07 -2.28
CA LEU A 51 0.78 7.71 -1.86
C LEU A 51 0.77 6.44 -1.00
N TRP A 52 1.54 5.43 -1.41
CA TRP A 52 1.69 4.19 -0.63
C TRP A 52 2.32 4.47 0.72
N ALA A 53 3.41 5.24 0.77
CA ALA A 53 4.10 5.60 2.01
C ALA A 53 3.17 6.32 3.00
N ARG A 54 2.32 7.25 2.53
CA ARG A 54 1.32 7.92 3.39
C ARG A 54 0.29 6.95 3.97
N LEU A 55 -0.18 6.00 3.16
CA LEU A 55 -1.12 4.99 3.61
C LEU A 55 -0.48 4.08 4.66
N ILE A 56 0.73 3.58 4.39
CA ILE A 56 1.52 2.75 5.31
C ILE A 56 1.79 3.50 6.61
N TYR A 57 2.23 4.76 6.54
CA TYR A 57 2.49 5.59 7.71
C TYR A 57 1.25 5.74 8.59
N THR A 58 0.07 5.92 8.00
CA THR A 58 -1.18 6.01 8.77
C THR A 58 -1.46 4.74 9.57
N THR A 59 -1.15 3.57 9.01
CA THR A 59 -1.28 2.27 9.70
C THR A 59 -0.19 2.05 10.75
N ALA A 60 1.05 2.49 10.46
CA ALA A 60 2.23 2.27 11.30
C ALA A 60 2.33 3.26 12.47
N ARG A 61 1.92 4.52 12.30
CA ARG A 61 2.07 5.60 13.29
C ARG A 61 1.59 5.21 14.70
N PRO A 62 0.42 4.57 14.90
CA PRO A 62 -0.02 4.16 16.24
C PRO A 62 0.85 3.07 16.87
N ILE A 63 1.58 2.28 16.06
CA ILE A 63 2.49 1.23 16.54
C ILE A 63 3.84 1.86 16.97
N LEU A 64 4.28 2.87 16.22
CA LEU A 64 5.54 3.57 16.49
C LEU A 64 5.49 4.45 17.76
N GLY A 65 4.29 4.79 18.25
CA GLY A 65 4.07 5.71 19.36
C GLY A 65 3.95 5.08 20.75
N THR A 66 4.26 3.79 20.95
CA THR A 66 4.11 3.12 22.26
C THR A 66 5.43 2.62 22.87
N ARG A 67 6.50 3.41 22.73
CA ARG A 67 7.69 3.33 23.60
C ARG A 67 8.25 4.73 23.85
N LEU A 68 7.70 5.41 24.83
CA LEU A 68 8.43 6.38 25.63
C LEU A 68 8.50 5.79 27.04
N HIS A 69 9.62 5.12 27.32
CA HIS A 69 10.14 5.01 28.68
C HIS A 69 10.98 6.27 28.92
#